data_AF-A0A945RZF9-F1
#
_entry.id   AF-A0A945RZF9-F1
#
_cell.length_a   1.000
_cell.length_b   1.000
_cell.length_c   1.000
_cell.angle_alpha   90.00
_cell.angle_beta   90.00
_cell.angle_gamma   90.00
#
_symmetry.space_group_name_H-M   'P 1'
#
loop_
_entity.id
_entity.type
_entity.pdbx_description
1 polymer ?
#
loop_
_entity_poly.entity_id
_entity_poly.type
_entity_poly.pdbx_seq_one_letter_code
_entity_poly.pdbx_strand_id
1 'polypeptide(L)'
;MKRSIFGTLKRVVRSTRGDSMLQTTASIAAATIVAGATVPAVSSYMTRAKESRASSEVKSTATMIHALMADLGKGNIPRASDDSRALALMATPGIVPPTEAGDGNFWTAPLTDPAVGDLNAYLYTNAVGFKEKASPLHGRGWCGPYLDSILESDPWGNRYMVSIGLFGRRNTAVAIVVSAGADGVLSVPYNMTRVQTTEEHGDDIFYPLE
;
A
#
# COMPACT_ATOMS: atom_id res chain seq x y z
N MET A 1 90.23 -14.60 27.24
CA MET A 1 89.07 -15.24 26.57
C MET A 1 87.80 -14.58 27.11
N LYS A 2 86.87 -14.20 26.21
CA LYS A 2 85.50 -13.66 26.42
C LYS A 2 85.28 -12.13 26.50
N ARG A 3 85.07 -11.58 25.29
CA ARG A 3 84.11 -10.53 24.83
C ARG A 3 82.70 -10.71 25.45
N SER A 4 81.71 -9.81 25.42
CA SER A 4 81.51 -8.38 25.17
C SER A 4 79.99 -8.13 25.22
N ILE A 5 79.57 -6.87 25.38
CA ILE A 5 78.30 -6.28 24.88
C ILE A 5 77.00 -6.77 25.53
N PHE A 6 76.42 -5.94 26.41
CA PHE A 6 74.97 -5.76 26.50
C PHE A 6 74.64 -4.29 26.27
N GLY A 7 74.27 -4.01 25.03
CA GLY A 7 73.86 -2.72 24.54
C GLY A 7 72.46 -2.36 25.02
N THR A 8 72.38 -1.13 25.50
CA THR A 8 71.22 -0.27 25.68
C THR A 8 70.18 -0.43 24.57
N LEU A 9 69.03 -1.04 24.88
CA LEU A 9 67.79 -0.91 24.10
C LEU A 9 66.80 -0.09 24.92
N LYS A 10 67.02 1.23 24.96
CA LYS A 10 65.98 2.19 25.34
C LYS A 10 64.93 2.15 24.23
N ARG A 11 63.87 1.37 24.45
CA ARG A 11 62.64 1.40 23.66
C ARG A 11 62.11 2.84 23.69
N VAL A 12 62.24 3.54 22.56
CA VAL A 12 61.59 4.83 22.32
C VAL A 12 60.08 4.56 22.27
N VAL A 13 59.40 4.67 23.41
CA VAL A 13 57.95 4.85 23.43
C VAL A 13 57.70 6.31 23.06
N ARG A 14 57.58 6.54 21.75
CA ARG A 14 57.15 7.83 21.22
C ARG A 14 55.67 7.97 21.58
N SER A 15 55.33 8.91 22.46
CA SER A 15 53.94 9.13 22.86
C SER A 15 53.14 9.77 21.73
N THR A 16 52.15 9.05 21.18
CA THR A 16 51.12 9.50 20.24
C THR A 16 50.03 10.35 20.93
N ARG A 17 50.42 11.31 21.77
CA ARG A 17 49.47 12.19 22.48
C ARG A 17 48.98 13.39 21.65
N GLY A 18 49.53 13.60 20.46
CA GLY A 18 49.10 14.66 19.52
C GLY A 18 48.22 14.19 18.34
N ASP A 19 48.31 12.92 17.94
CA ASP A 19 47.60 12.38 16.77
C ASP A 19 46.13 11.98 17.06
N SER A 20 45.75 11.77 18.33
CA SER A 20 44.40 11.27 18.66
C SER A 20 43.28 12.27 18.38
N MET A 21 43.49 13.56 18.64
CA MET A 21 42.47 14.60 18.40
C MET A 21 42.22 14.83 16.91
N LEU A 22 43.28 14.88 16.11
CA LEU A 22 43.19 15.03 14.66
C LEU A 22 42.56 13.80 14.01
N GLN A 23 42.96 12.59 14.42
CA GLN A 23 42.38 11.35 13.90
C GLN A 23 40.90 11.22 14.26
N THR A 24 40.50 11.55 15.49
CA THR A 24 39.10 11.46 15.93
C THR A 24 38.24 12.48 15.21
N THR A 25 38.73 13.71 15.03
CA THR A 25 38.03 14.75 14.24
C THR A 25 37.88 14.32 12.79
N ALA A 26 38.94 13.78 12.16
CA ALA A 26 38.88 13.29 10.80
C ALA A 26 37.92 12.10 10.65
N SER A 27 37.87 11.17 11.61
CA SER A 27 36.93 10.04 11.61
C SER A 27 35.48 10.50 11.78
N ILE A 28 35.21 11.45 12.67
CA ILE A 28 33.86 12.02 12.85
C ILE A 28 33.44 12.79 11.59
N ALA A 29 34.33 13.59 11.00
CA ALA A 29 34.05 14.31 9.76
C ALA A 29 33.72 13.36 8.61
N ALA A 30 34.53 12.30 8.43
CA ALA A 30 34.27 11.26 7.43
C ALA A 30 32.93 10.54 7.68
N ALA A 31 32.65 10.15 8.93
CA ALA A 31 31.39 9.50 9.30
C ALA A 31 30.17 10.41 9.04
N THR A 32 30.29 11.71 9.30
CA THR A 32 29.22 12.69 9.07
C THR A 32 28.93 12.85 7.57
N ILE A 33 29.97 12.89 6.73
CA ILE A 33 29.80 12.95 5.27
C ILE A 33 29.09 11.70 4.74
N VAL A 34 29.51 10.51 5.18
CA VAL A 34 28.90 9.24 4.76
C VAL A 34 27.45 9.14 5.26
N ALA A 35 27.19 9.47 6.53
CA ALA A 35 25.84 9.47 7.08
C ALA A 35 24.93 10.46 6.34
N GLY A 36 25.44 11.66 6.02
CA GLY A 36 24.71 12.67 5.27
C GLY A 36 24.28 12.21 3.88
N ALA A 37 25.13 11.45 3.18
CA ALA A 37 24.78 10.90 1.85
C ALA A 37 23.88 9.66 1.93
N THR A 38 23.97 8.86 2.99
CA THR A 38 23.24 7.59 3.10
C THR A 38 21.76 7.79 3.43
N VAL A 39 21.42 8.79 4.26
CA VAL A 39 20.03 9.01 4.71
C VAL A 39 19.07 9.29 3.54
N PRO A 40 19.36 10.22 2.60
CA PRO A 40 18.48 10.46 1.46
C PRO A 40 18.33 9.23 0.56
N ALA A 41 19.41 8.47 0.35
CA ALA A 41 19.38 7.27 -0.47
C ALA A 41 18.42 6.23 0.11
N VAL A 42 18.58 5.86 1.39
CA VAL A 42 17.70 4.89 2.07
C VAL A 42 16.24 5.34 2.03
N SER A 43 15.98 6.63 2.27
CA SER A 43 14.63 7.19 2.19
C SER A 43 14.01 6.98 0.81
N SER A 44 14.73 7.31 -0.27
CA SER A 44 14.24 7.12 -1.64
C SER A 44 13.98 5.66 -2.00
N TYR A 45 14.80 4.72 -1.50
CA TYR A 45 14.58 3.29 -1.69
C TYR A 45 13.31 2.83 -0.98
N MET A 46 13.06 3.32 0.24
CA MET A 46 11.85 2.99 1.00
C MET A 46 10.60 3.51 0.29
N THR A 47 10.60 4.77 -0.18
CA THR A 47 9.45 5.33 -0.91
C THR A 47 9.12 4.51 -2.15
N ARG A 48 10.13 4.19 -2.98
CA ARG A 48 9.91 3.34 -4.18
C ARG A 48 9.44 1.94 -3.83
N ALA A 49 9.92 1.36 -2.73
CA ALA A 49 9.47 0.06 -2.26
C ALA A 49 8.00 0.10 -1.82
N LYS A 50 7.58 1.18 -1.14
CA LYS A 50 6.18 1.42 -0.76
C LYS A 50 5.28 1.58 -1.98
N GLU A 51 5.66 2.43 -2.93
CA GLU A 51 4.94 2.61 -4.21
C GLU A 51 4.80 1.30 -4.98
N SER A 52 5.90 0.55 -5.11
CA SER A 52 5.90 -0.75 -5.79
C SER A 52 4.98 -1.76 -5.09
N ARG A 53 4.97 -1.77 -3.76
CA ARG A 53 4.09 -2.64 -2.97
C ARG A 53 2.63 -2.26 -3.18
N ALA A 54 2.28 -0.98 -3.01
CA ALA A 54 0.92 -0.50 -3.18
C ALA A 54 0.40 -0.76 -4.61
N SER A 55 1.22 -0.54 -5.65
CA SER A 55 0.84 -0.85 -7.03
C SER A 55 0.54 -2.33 -7.25
N SER A 56 1.34 -3.21 -6.63
CA SER A 56 1.12 -4.66 -6.69
C SER A 56 -0.17 -5.07 -5.96
N GLU A 57 -0.40 -4.52 -4.77
CA GLU A 57 -1.59 -4.82 -3.94
C GLU A 57 -2.88 -4.32 -4.60
N VAL A 58 -2.88 -3.13 -5.19
CA VAL A 58 -4.03 -2.57 -5.93
C VAL A 58 -4.39 -3.45 -7.14
N LYS A 59 -3.39 -3.90 -7.93
CA LYS A 59 -3.59 -4.79 -9.09
C LYS A 59 -4.08 -6.18 -8.68
N SER A 60 -3.52 -6.73 -7.61
CA SER A 60 -3.94 -8.02 -7.07
C SER A 60 -5.40 -7.94 -6.59
N THR A 61 -5.73 -6.92 -5.81
CA THR A 61 -7.09 -6.66 -5.33
C THR A 61 -8.08 -6.51 -6.48
N ALA A 62 -7.70 -5.79 -7.53
CA ALA A 62 -8.54 -5.65 -8.72
C ALA A 62 -8.86 -7.00 -9.37
N THR A 63 -7.84 -7.85 -9.54
CA THR A 63 -8.00 -9.21 -10.07
C THR A 63 -8.95 -10.05 -9.21
N MET A 64 -8.86 -9.91 -7.89
CA MET A 64 -9.72 -10.63 -6.95
C MET A 64 -11.17 -10.13 -6.94
N ILE A 65 -11.37 -8.82 -7.11
CA ILE A 65 -12.71 -8.26 -7.32
C ILE A 65 -13.32 -8.84 -8.61
N HIS A 66 -12.57 -8.92 -9.71
CA HIS A 66 -13.07 -9.54 -10.95
C HIS A 66 -13.47 -11.01 -10.74
N ALA A 67 -12.66 -11.79 -10.00
CA ALA A 67 -12.97 -13.19 -9.68
C ALA A 67 -14.26 -13.30 -8.84
N LEU A 68 -14.38 -12.51 -7.76
CA LEU A 68 -15.59 -12.45 -6.94
C LEU A 68 -16.83 -12.12 -7.79
N MET A 69 -16.72 -11.14 -8.69
CA MET A 69 -17.83 -10.74 -9.54
C MET A 69 -18.22 -11.81 -10.55
N ALA A 70 -17.25 -12.49 -11.15
CA ALA A 70 -17.49 -13.61 -12.06
C ALA A 70 -18.25 -14.74 -11.36
N ASP A 71 -17.89 -15.04 -10.11
CA ASP A 71 -18.51 -16.09 -9.31
C ASP A 71 -19.91 -15.75 -8.80
N LEU A 72 -20.13 -14.51 -8.39
CA LEU A 72 -21.47 -14.03 -8.01
C LEU A 72 -22.38 -13.87 -9.24
N GLY A 73 -21.81 -13.67 -10.43
CA GLY A 73 -22.54 -13.50 -11.69
C GLY A 73 -23.48 -12.29 -11.70
N LYS A 74 -23.20 -11.29 -10.85
CA LYS A 74 -23.98 -10.05 -10.70
C LYS A 74 -23.13 -8.87 -11.16
N GLY A 75 -23.77 -7.91 -11.86
CA GLY A 75 -23.12 -6.66 -12.28
C GLY A 75 -22.83 -5.69 -11.13
N ASN A 76 -23.37 -5.97 -9.93
CA ASN A 76 -23.13 -5.22 -8.69
C ASN A 76 -22.99 -6.21 -7.53
N ILE A 77 -22.25 -5.81 -6.49
CA ILE A 77 -22.11 -6.58 -5.26
C ILE A 77 -23.10 -6.04 -4.21
N PRO A 78 -24.01 -6.87 -3.67
CA PRO A 78 -24.96 -6.43 -2.66
C PRO A 78 -24.26 -6.22 -1.31
N ARG A 79 -24.87 -5.39 -0.45
CA ARG A 79 -24.38 -5.08 0.89
C ARG A 79 -24.39 -6.29 1.83
N ALA A 80 -25.37 -7.17 1.67
CA ALA A 80 -25.48 -8.43 2.38
C ALA A 80 -26.00 -9.52 1.42
N SER A 81 -25.97 -10.77 1.84
CA SER A 81 -26.45 -11.88 1.01
C SER A 81 -27.94 -11.81 0.69
N ASP A 82 -28.73 -11.15 1.55
CA ASP A 82 -30.17 -10.92 1.44
C ASP A 82 -30.55 -9.47 1.07
N ASP A 83 -29.59 -8.55 0.97
CA ASP A 83 -29.87 -7.16 0.58
C ASP A 83 -29.92 -7.00 -0.95
N SER A 84 -30.95 -6.32 -1.44
CA SER A 84 -31.07 -5.94 -2.85
C SER A 84 -30.27 -4.68 -3.21
N ARG A 85 -29.82 -3.91 -2.21
CA ARG A 85 -29.03 -2.69 -2.40
C ARG A 85 -27.57 -3.05 -2.66
N ALA A 86 -26.98 -2.39 -3.66
CA ALA A 86 -25.57 -2.52 -3.96
C ALA A 86 -24.71 -1.72 -2.99
N LEU A 87 -23.47 -2.17 -2.81
CA LEU A 87 -22.40 -1.37 -2.24
C LEU A 87 -22.02 -0.25 -3.20
N ALA A 88 -21.63 0.89 -2.62
CA ALA A 88 -20.96 1.95 -3.35
C ALA A 88 -19.43 1.77 -3.28
N LEU A 89 -18.93 1.52 -2.06
CA LEU A 89 -17.51 1.42 -1.76
C LEU A 89 -17.20 0.09 -1.07
N MET A 90 -16.05 -0.50 -1.37
CA MET A 90 -15.38 -1.42 -0.44
C MET A 90 -14.09 -0.79 0.04
N ALA A 91 -13.74 -0.99 1.30
CA ALA A 91 -12.49 -0.47 1.82
C ALA A 91 -11.87 -1.43 2.84
N THR A 92 -10.55 -1.38 2.95
CA THR A 92 -9.82 -2.06 4.04
C THR A 92 -9.89 -1.25 5.34
N PRO A 93 -9.50 -1.84 6.48
CA PRO A 93 -9.19 -1.07 7.67
C PRO A 93 -8.04 -0.09 7.40
N GLY A 94 -8.10 1.10 7.99
CA GLY A 94 -7.05 2.12 7.84
C GLY A 94 -7.57 3.54 8.04
N ILE A 95 -6.67 4.51 7.90
CA ILE A 95 -7.04 5.92 7.91
C ILE A 95 -7.89 6.22 6.68
N VAL A 96 -9.00 6.94 6.86
CA VAL A 96 -9.81 7.46 5.76
C VAL A 96 -9.09 8.70 5.22
N PRO A 97 -8.51 8.65 4.01
CA PRO A 97 -7.83 9.82 3.48
C PRO A 97 -8.86 10.92 3.16
N PRO A 98 -8.54 12.20 3.43
CA PRO A 98 -9.31 13.30 2.87
C PRO A 98 -9.25 13.27 1.35
N THR A 99 -10.24 13.87 0.70
CA THR A 99 -10.22 14.12 -0.74
C THR A 99 -9.85 15.57 -0.99
N GLU A 100 -9.23 15.87 -2.13
CA GLU A 100 -9.15 17.25 -2.59
C GLU A 100 -10.56 17.87 -2.68
N ALA A 101 -10.70 19.09 -2.17
CA ALA A 101 -11.98 19.67 -1.79
C ALA A 101 -12.99 19.76 -2.97
N GLY A 102 -14.19 19.22 -2.80
CA GLY A 102 -15.32 19.45 -3.73
C GLY A 102 -16.22 18.24 -3.98
N ASP A 103 -15.75 17.06 -3.64
CA ASP A 103 -16.45 15.82 -3.93
C ASP A 103 -17.11 15.27 -2.65
N GLY A 104 -18.44 15.44 -2.52
CA GLY A 104 -19.26 14.85 -1.45
C GLY A 104 -19.39 13.33 -1.55
N ASN A 105 -18.28 12.67 -1.85
CA ASN A 105 -18.18 11.36 -2.45
C ASN A 105 -17.93 10.26 -1.43
N PHE A 106 -18.27 9.04 -1.84
CA PHE A 106 -18.14 7.83 -1.02
C PHE A 106 -16.72 7.55 -0.53
N TRP A 107 -15.68 8.13 -1.14
CA TRP A 107 -14.29 7.95 -0.70
C TRP A 107 -14.02 8.29 0.76
N THR A 108 -14.74 9.24 1.34
CA THR A 108 -14.57 9.62 2.75
C THR A 108 -15.58 8.93 3.68
N ALA A 109 -16.46 8.08 3.14
CA ALA A 109 -17.47 7.40 3.93
C ALA A 109 -16.83 6.37 4.89
N PRO A 110 -17.17 6.38 6.19
CA PRO A 110 -16.60 5.45 7.16
C PRO A 110 -17.09 4.01 6.91
N LEU A 111 -16.38 3.00 7.42
CA LEU A 111 -16.80 1.59 7.34
C LEU A 111 -18.14 1.32 8.06
N THR A 112 -18.62 2.24 8.90
CA THR A 112 -19.93 2.18 9.54
C THR A 112 -21.08 2.61 8.63
N ASP A 113 -20.79 3.24 7.49
CA ASP A 113 -21.80 3.60 6.50
C ASP A 113 -22.27 2.32 5.78
N PRO A 114 -23.58 2.04 5.72
CA PRO A 114 -24.10 0.83 5.09
C PRO A 114 -23.83 0.75 3.58
N ALA A 115 -23.42 1.85 2.92
CA ALA A 115 -22.97 1.86 1.53
C ALA A 115 -21.51 1.41 1.35
N VAL A 116 -20.78 1.26 2.45
CA VAL A 116 -19.36 0.86 2.49
C VAL A 116 -19.24 -0.54 3.08
N GLY A 117 -18.53 -1.41 2.38
CA GLY A 117 -18.24 -2.77 2.82
C GLY A 117 -16.79 -2.92 3.25
N ASP A 118 -16.53 -3.73 4.29
CA ASP A 118 -15.17 -4.17 4.60
C ASP A 118 -14.68 -5.13 3.52
N LEU A 119 -13.67 -4.75 2.76
CA LEU A 119 -13.09 -5.53 1.66
C LEU A 119 -12.71 -6.95 2.08
N ASN A 120 -12.19 -7.13 3.31
CA ASN A 120 -11.82 -8.44 3.82
C ASN A 120 -13.04 -9.33 4.11
N ALA A 121 -14.18 -8.73 4.46
CA ALA A 121 -15.44 -9.46 4.65
C ALA A 121 -15.96 -10.10 3.35
N TYR A 122 -15.70 -9.46 2.20
CA TYR A 122 -16.09 -9.96 0.88
C TYR A 122 -15.07 -10.92 0.29
N LEU A 123 -13.78 -10.57 0.38
CA LEU A 123 -12.72 -11.29 -0.35
C LEU A 123 -12.02 -12.36 0.46
N TYR A 124 -12.01 -12.29 1.79
CA TYR A 124 -11.26 -13.23 2.63
C TYR A 124 -12.16 -14.14 3.46
N THR A 125 -13.09 -13.58 4.24
CA THR A 125 -13.84 -14.36 5.25
C THR A 125 -15.25 -14.79 4.84
N ASN A 126 -15.81 -14.21 3.77
CA ASN A 126 -17.24 -14.31 3.47
C ASN A 126 -18.16 -13.92 4.65
N ALA A 127 -17.74 -12.99 5.53
CA ALA A 127 -18.54 -12.58 6.68
C ALA A 127 -19.88 -11.93 6.29
N VAL A 128 -20.01 -11.50 5.04
CA VAL A 128 -21.25 -10.98 4.43
C VAL A 128 -22.31 -12.07 4.23
N GLY A 129 -21.90 -13.34 4.28
CA GLY A 129 -22.81 -14.50 4.26
C GLY A 129 -23.28 -14.89 2.87
N PHE A 130 -22.49 -14.67 1.81
CA PHE A 130 -22.85 -15.17 0.49
C PHE A 130 -22.97 -16.68 0.51
N LYS A 131 -23.97 -17.19 -0.23
CA LYS A 131 -24.08 -18.63 -0.45
C LYS A 131 -22.81 -19.13 -1.11
N GLU A 132 -22.20 -20.15 -0.52
CA GLU A 132 -21.06 -20.84 -1.11
C GLU A 132 -21.47 -21.48 -2.44
N LYS A 133 -20.57 -21.46 -3.41
CA LYS A 133 -20.82 -22.10 -4.70
C LYS A 133 -20.92 -23.61 -4.49
N ALA A 134 -22.05 -24.19 -4.88
CA ALA A 134 -22.33 -25.61 -4.68
C ALA A 134 -21.43 -26.54 -5.50
N SER A 135 -20.83 -26.06 -6.59
CA SER A 135 -19.88 -26.80 -7.43
C SER A 135 -18.94 -25.84 -8.16
N PRO A 136 -17.64 -26.19 -8.33
CA PRO A 136 -16.71 -25.36 -9.11
C PRO A 136 -17.17 -25.10 -10.55
N LEU A 137 -17.89 -26.06 -11.14
CA LEU A 137 -18.31 -26.04 -12.55
C LEU A 137 -19.71 -25.47 -12.77
N HIS A 138 -20.56 -25.42 -11.74
CA HIS A 138 -21.97 -25.05 -11.89
C HIS A 138 -22.49 -24.26 -10.69
N GLY A 139 -23.32 -23.26 -10.97
CA GLY A 139 -23.95 -22.41 -9.97
C GLY A 139 -23.19 -21.09 -9.74
N ARG A 140 -23.84 -20.18 -9.03
CA ARG A 140 -23.28 -18.90 -8.60
C ARG A 140 -23.17 -18.92 -7.08
N GLY A 141 -22.16 -18.26 -6.57
CA GLY A 141 -21.88 -18.24 -5.14
C GLY A 141 -20.42 -17.93 -4.88
N TRP A 142 -20.11 -17.64 -3.63
CA TRP A 142 -18.75 -17.36 -3.20
C TRP A 142 -17.89 -18.64 -3.29
N CYS A 143 -16.72 -18.56 -3.93
CA CYS A 143 -15.86 -19.72 -4.22
C CYS A 143 -14.67 -19.89 -3.30
N GLY A 144 -14.47 -19.00 -2.35
CA GLY A 144 -13.36 -19.08 -1.42
C GLY A 144 -12.71 -17.73 -1.17
N PRO A 145 -11.76 -17.70 -0.23
CA PRO A 145 -10.91 -16.54 -0.06
C PRO A 145 -10.24 -16.27 -1.40
N TYR A 146 -10.52 -15.11 -1.97
CA TYR A 146 -9.83 -14.61 -3.14
C TYR A 146 -8.47 -14.01 -2.74
N LEU A 147 -8.32 -13.64 -1.48
CA LEU A 147 -7.05 -13.17 -0.92
C LEU A 147 -6.33 -14.31 -0.18
N ASP A 148 -5.01 -14.37 -0.36
CA ASP A 148 -4.14 -15.30 0.39
C ASP A 148 -4.00 -14.90 1.87
N SER A 149 -4.14 -13.61 2.16
CA SER A 149 -4.08 -13.05 3.51
C SER A 149 -5.01 -11.83 3.65
N ILE A 150 -5.32 -11.46 4.88
CA ILE A 150 -6.03 -10.20 5.17
C ILE A 150 -5.25 -9.04 4.55
N LEU A 151 -5.94 -8.19 3.80
CA LEU A 151 -5.39 -6.95 3.27
C LEU A 151 -5.54 -5.87 4.34
N GLU A 152 -4.41 -5.38 4.83
CA GLU A 152 -4.35 -4.28 5.79
C GLU A 152 -4.43 -2.92 5.07
N SER A 153 -4.09 -1.85 5.79
CA SER A 153 -3.88 -0.53 5.19
C SER A 153 -2.71 -0.54 4.21
N ASP A 154 -2.68 0.47 3.35
CA ASP A 154 -1.56 0.73 2.46
C ASP A 154 -0.25 1.02 3.22
N PRO A 155 0.90 1.09 2.53
CA PRO A 155 2.21 1.31 3.16
C PRO A 155 2.37 2.64 3.90
N TRP A 156 1.41 3.56 3.79
CA TRP A 156 1.37 4.84 4.49
C TRP A 156 0.30 4.88 5.59
N GLY A 157 -0.49 3.81 5.74
CA GLY A 157 -1.51 3.64 6.77
C GLY A 157 -2.92 4.06 6.33
N ASN A 158 -3.10 4.48 5.08
CA ASN A 158 -4.41 4.78 4.53
C ASN A 158 -5.10 3.49 4.08
N ARG A 159 -6.43 3.47 4.09
CA ARG A 159 -7.17 2.31 3.57
C ARG A 159 -7.08 2.22 2.04
N TYR A 160 -6.95 1.00 1.52
CA TYR A 160 -7.34 0.70 0.14
C TYR A 160 -8.85 0.86 -0.03
N MET A 161 -9.26 1.34 -1.20
CA MET A 161 -10.65 1.63 -1.53
C MET A 161 -11.01 1.13 -2.93
N VAL A 162 -12.26 0.70 -3.11
CA VAL A 162 -12.79 0.18 -4.38
C VAL A 162 -14.14 0.78 -4.66
N SER A 163 -14.30 1.54 -5.76
CA SER A 163 -15.58 2.13 -6.19
C SER A 163 -16.51 1.11 -6.86
N ILE A 164 -16.79 0.02 -6.15
CA ILE A 164 -17.51 -1.15 -6.66
C ILE A 164 -18.92 -0.83 -7.18
N GLY A 165 -19.59 0.21 -6.67
CA GLY A 165 -20.92 0.61 -7.12
C GLY A 165 -20.95 1.23 -8.53
N LEU A 166 -19.77 1.50 -9.10
CA LEU A 166 -19.60 1.96 -10.46
C LEU A 166 -19.34 0.82 -11.44
N PHE A 167 -19.08 -0.39 -10.93
CA PHE A 167 -18.78 -1.54 -11.78
C PHE A 167 -19.98 -1.86 -12.67
N GLY A 168 -19.73 -2.15 -13.95
CA GLY A 168 -20.79 -2.51 -14.89
C GLY A 168 -21.75 -1.37 -15.27
N ARG A 169 -21.56 -0.13 -14.76
CA ARG A 169 -22.29 1.05 -15.24
C ARG A 169 -21.80 1.41 -16.64
N ARG A 170 -22.51 0.90 -17.65
CA ARG A 170 -22.21 1.15 -19.06
C ARG A 170 -22.26 2.67 -19.35
N ASN A 171 -21.09 3.25 -19.65
CA ASN A 171 -20.86 4.49 -20.41
C ASN A 171 -20.52 5.81 -19.69
N THR A 172 -20.20 5.86 -18.39
CA THR A 172 -19.71 7.15 -17.81
C THR A 172 -18.61 7.02 -16.77
N ALA A 173 -18.70 6.08 -15.84
CA ALA A 173 -17.71 5.93 -14.77
C ALA A 173 -17.05 4.55 -14.80
N VAL A 174 -15.78 4.51 -14.41
CA VAL A 174 -14.96 3.31 -14.30
C VAL A 174 -14.80 3.01 -12.81
N ALA A 175 -15.10 1.78 -12.41
CA ALA A 175 -14.77 1.33 -11.06
C ALA A 175 -13.26 1.19 -10.94
N ILE A 176 -12.69 1.58 -9.81
CA ILE A 176 -11.26 1.54 -9.58
C ILE A 176 -10.97 0.96 -8.21
N VAL A 177 -9.79 0.37 -8.07
CA VAL A 177 -9.13 0.16 -6.78
C VAL A 177 -8.09 1.27 -6.63
N VAL A 178 -7.99 1.90 -5.46
CA VAL A 178 -7.10 3.04 -5.21
C VAL A 178 -6.46 2.99 -3.82
N SER A 179 -5.23 3.52 -3.73
CA SER A 179 -4.53 3.94 -2.52
C SER A 179 -4.16 5.42 -2.67
N ALA A 180 -4.28 6.18 -1.57
CA ALA A 180 -4.05 7.62 -1.51
C ALA A 180 -2.57 8.03 -1.50
N GLY A 181 -1.67 7.11 -1.85
CA GLY A 181 -0.26 7.42 -1.97
C GLY A 181 0.42 7.87 -0.67
N ALA A 182 1.53 8.58 -0.86
CA ALA A 182 2.41 9.07 0.19
C ALA A 182 1.93 10.38 0.81
N ASP A 183 1.21 11.22 0.07
CA ASP A 183 0.63 12.46 0.58
C ASP A 183 -0.63 12.22 1.44
N GLY A 184 -1.27 11.05 1.26
CA GLY A 184 -2.45 10.63 2.01
C GLY A 184 -3.71 11.41 1.66
N VAL A 185 -3.76 12.05 0.50
CA VAL A 185 -4.89 12.83 0.00
C VAL A 185 -5.36 12.24 -1.32
N LEU A 186 -6.63 11.81 -1.37
CA LEU A 186 -7.20 11.35 -2.62
C LEU A 186 -7.46 12.54 -3.57
N SER A 187 -6.75 12.53 -4.67
CA SER A 187 -6.93 13.41 -5.83
C SER A 187 -7.86 12.78 -6.87
N VAL A 188 -7.94 11.44 -6.93
CA VAL A 188 -8.80 10.72 -7.87
C VAL A 188 -10.29 10.91 -7.54
N PRO A 189 -11.12 11.41 -8.48
CA PRO A 189 -12.56 11.56 -8.26
C PRO A 189 -13.26 10.21 -8.15
N TYR A 190 -14.31 10.10 -7.33
CA TYR A 190 -15.03 8.82 -7.17
C TYR A 190 -15.69 8.35 -8.46
N ASN A 191 -16.36 9.25 -9.16
CA ASN A 191 -16.97 8.98 -10.47
C ASN A 191 -15.96 9.17 -11.61
N MET A 192 -14.80 8.53 -11.51
CA MET A 192 -13.74 8.64 -12.50
C MET A 192 -14.22 8.16 -13.87
N THR A 193 -14.07 8.98 -14.90
CA THR A 193 -14.41 8.60 -16.28
C THR A 193 -13.27 7.85 -16.95
N ARG A 194 -13.55 7.19 -18.09
CA ARG A 194 -12.53 6.46 -18.86
C ARG A 194 -11.45 7.37 -19.46
N VAL A 195 -11.71 8.67 -19.62
CA VAL A 195 -10.69 9.61 -20.08
C VAL A 195 -9.74 9.95 -18.92
N GLN A 196 -10.31 10.14 -17.73
CA GLN A 196 -9.55 10.46 -16.52
C GLN A 196 -8.65 9.33 -16.03
N THR A 197 -8.85 8.07 -16.47
CA THR A 197 -7.92 6.96 -16.16
C THR A 197 -6.51 7.19 -16.71
N THR A 198 -6.37 8.08 -17.71
CA THR A 198 -5.10 8.40 -18.36
C THR A 198 -4.47 9.71 -17.88
N GLU A 199 -5.17 10.43 -16.99
CA GLU A 199 -4.70 11.68 -16.40
C GLU A 199 -3.86 11.39 -15.14
N GLU A 200 -2.99 12.33 -14.79
CA GLU A 200 -2.24 12.28 -13.53
C GLU A 200 -3.12 12.79 -12.38
N HIS A 201 -3.15 12.04 -11.28
CA HIS A 201 -3.95 12.36 -10.08
C HIS A 201 -3.02 12.42 -8.86
N GLY A 202 -2.03 13.31 -8.88
CA GLY A 202 -1.06 13.42 -7.79
C GLY A 202 -0.20 12.16 -7.65
N ASP A 203 -0.07 11.64 -6.44
CA ASP A 203 0.65 10.40 -6.13
C ASP A 203 -0.28 9.20 -5.88
N ASP A 204 -1.58 9.36 -6.19
CA ASP A 204 -2.56 8.30 -6.07
C ASP A 204 -2.19 7.10 -6.94
N ILE A 205 -2.27 5.91 -6.34
CA ILE A 205 -2.00 4.65 -7.03
C ILE A 205 -3.34 3.94 -7.24
N PHE A 206 -3.80 3.91 -8.48
CA PHE A 206 -5.06 3.25 -8.82
C PHE A 206 -4.93 2.25 -9.95
N TYR A 207 -5.92 1.36 -10.03
CA TYR A 207 -6.09 0.41 -11.13
C TYR A 207 -7.56 0.33 -11.53
N PRO A 208 -7.88 0.53 -12.83
CA PRO A 208 -9.24 0.42 -13.32
C PRO A 208 -9.73 -1.02 -13.38
N LEU A 209 -11.01 -1.21 -13.04
CA LEU A 209 -11.75 -2.46 -13.16
C LEU A 209 -12.57 -2.40 -14.45
N GLU A 210 -12.07 -3.01 -15.53
CA GLU A 210 -12.74 -3.12 -16.84
C GLU A 210 -13.19 -4.56 -17.15
#